data_AF-A0A1B7TG95-F1
#
_entry.id   AF-A0A1B7TG95-F1
#
_cell.length_a   1.000
_cell.length_b   1.000
_cell.length_c   1.000
_cell.angle_alpha   90.00
_cell.angle_beta   90.00
_cell.angle_gamma   90.00
#
_symmetry.space_group_name_H-M   'P 1'
#
loop_
_entity.id
_entity.type
_entity.pdbx_description
1 polymer ?
#
loop_
_entity_poly.entity_id
_entity_poly.type
_entity_poly.pdbx_seq_one_letter_code
_entity_poly.pdbx_strand_id
1 'polypeptide(L)'
;MTKFTGCIDIHQGQVKQIIGSTLADDDKASEKNPNTNFVSSKPSTHYADLYFDNKVESTHIILLDGRANEDTINAGTQVLQRHPGFFQIGGGISSKNCQEWLNKGASKIIVTSTVFNSDGEFLWDELNTLFDKCGGRGKLVLDLSCKKHNGEWVVCMNKWTKLTNLKLSLELFQKLAEYCDEFLIH
;
A
#
# COMPACT_ATOMS: atom_id res chain seq x y z
N MET A 1 -17.61 -10.85 12.90
CA MET A 1 -18.28 -9.64 12.41
C MET A 1 -17.47 -9.12 11.24
N THR A 2 -18.09 -8.87 10.10
CA THR A 2 -17.43 -8.31 8.90
C THR A 2 -17.51 -6.79 8.97
N LYS A 3 -16.43 -6.09 8.64
CA LYS A 3 -16.37 -4.62 8.57
C LYS A 3 -16.05 -4.18 7.14
N PHE A 4 -16.53 -3.01 6.77
CA PHE A 4 -16.10 -2.32 5.55
C PHE A 4 -14.81 -1.55 5.83
N THR A 5 -13.88 -1.56 4.87
CA THR A 5 -12.62 -0.82 4.92
C THR A 5 -12.57 0.12 3.73
N GLY A 6 -12.28 1.40 3.98
CA GLY A 6 -12.13 2.40 2.93
C GLY A 6 -10.76 2.33 2.25
N CYS A 7 -10.68 2.80 1.01
CA CYS A 7 -9.42 3.08 0.33
C CYS A 7 -9.41 4.50 -0.24
N ILE A 8 -8.23 5.13 -0.26
CA ILE A 8 -7.97 6.40 -0.93
C ILE A 8 -6.71 6.23 -1.78
N ASP A 9 -6.92 5.88 -3.04
CA ASP A 9 -5.85 5.73 -4.02
C ASP A 9 -5.51 7.10 -4.63
N ILE A 10 -4.25 7.52 -4.53
CA ILE A 10 -3.78 8.84 -4.94
C ILE A 10 -2.73 8.70 -6.03
N HIS A 11 -2.92 9.44 -7.12
CA HIS A 11 -1.96 9.54 -8.23
C HIS A 11 -1.94 10.97 -8.76
N GLN A 12 -0.75 11.58 -8.91
CA GLN A 12 -0.58 12.98 -9.28
C GLN A 12 -1.47 13.92 -8.44
N GLY A 13 -1.52 13.70 -7.12
CA GLY A 13 -2.31 14.51 -6.19
C GLY A 13 -3.84 14.35 -6.25
N GLN A 14 -4.36 13.50 -7.13
CA GLN A 14 -5.80 13.27 -7.30
C GLN A 14 -6.22 11.88 -6.81
N VAL A 15 -7.44 11.79 -6.29
CA VAL A 15 -8.04 10.49 -5.96
C VAL A 15 -8.48 9.80 -7.24
N LYS A 16 -7.90 8.62 -7.52
CA LYS A 16 -8.15 7.87 -8.75
C LYS A 16 -8.36 6.40 -8.45
N GLN A 17 -9.24 5.77 -9.22
CA GLN A 17 -9.29 4.33 -9.34
C GLN A 17 -8.65 3.95 -10.68
N ILE A 18 -7.55 3.20 -10.63
CA ILE A 18 -6.79 2.77 -11.80
C ILE A 18 -7.10 1.30 -12.13
N ILE A 19 -7.06 0.93 -13.41
CA ILE A 19 -7.06 -0.46 -13.84
C ILE A 19 -5.64 -1.03 -13.67
N GLY A 20 -5.42 -1.89 -12.67
CA GLY A 20 -4.09 -2.37 -12.30
C GLY A 20 -3.27 -3.03 -13.43
N SER A 21 -3.92 -3.60 -14.45
CA SER A 21 -3.25 -4.25 -15.58
C SER A 21 -2.61 -3.28 -16.58
N THR A 22 -2.92 -1.99 -16.54
CA THR A 22 -2.42 -1.01 -17.52
C THR A 22 -1.20 -0.24 -17.05
N LEU A 23 -0.80 -0.41 -15.79
CA LEU A 23 0.40 0.22 -15.25
C LEU A 23 1.67 -0.35 -15.93
N ALA A 24 1.64 -1.57 -16.46
CA ALA A 24 2.80 -2.22 -17.10
C ALA A 24 3.22 -1.55 -18.43
N ASP A 25 2.31 -0.80 -19.07
CA ASP A 25 2.58 -0.14 -20.35
C ASP A 25 3.34 1.20 -20.20
N ASP A 26 3.46 1.73 -18.97
CA ASP A 26 4.03 3.07 -18.71
C ASP A 26 5.56 3.07 -18.55
N ASP A 27 6.20 1.90 -18.41
CA ASP A 27 7.67 1.80 -18.20
C ASP A 27 8.46 2.08 -19.50
N LYS A 28 7.79 2.33 -20.64
CA LYS A 28 8.41 2.77 -21.90
C LYS A 28 8.11 4.24 -22.15
N ALA A 29 8.90 5.13 -21.57
CA ALA A 29 9.22 6.50 -22.03
C ALA A 29 8.16 7.21 -22.92
N SER A 30 6.88 7.10 -22.56
CA SER A 30 5.79 7.69 -23.29
C SER A 30 4.74 8.09 -22.27
N GLU A 31 4.27 9.32 -22.45
CA GLU A 31 3.32 10.06 -21.62
C GLU A 31 1.91 9.43 -21.66
N LYS A 32 1.79 8.12 -21.47
CA LYS A 32 0.50 7.46 -21.34
C LYS A 32 0.16 7.41 -19.87
N ASN A 33 -0.89 8.15 -19.53
CA ASN A 33 -1.50 8.03 -18.21
C ASN A 33 -2.10 6.62 -18.09
N PRO A 34 -1.99 5.97 -16.93
CA PRO A 34 -2.64 4.69 -16.72
C PRO A 34 -4.14 4.82 -16.94
N ASN A 35 -4.79 3.78 -17.50
CA ASN A 35 -6.22 3.82 -17.74
C ASN A 35 -6.96 3.95 -16.39
N THR A 36 -7.73 5.03 -16.27
CA THR A 36 -8.51 5.35 -15.08
C THR A 36 -9.93 4.83 -15.25
N ASN A 37 -10.42 4.08 -14.27
CA ASN A 37 -11.85 3.77 -14.15
C ASN A 37 -12.61 5.00 -13.65
N PHE A 38 -11.99 5.76 -12.76
CA PHE A 38 -12.59 6.92 -12.14
C PHE A 38 -11.53 7.91 -11.66
N VAL A 39 -11.80 9.20 -11.81
CA VAL A 39 -11.04 10.29 -11.23
C VAL A 39 -12.02 11.16 -10.46
N SER A 40 -11.77 11.36 -9.18
CA SER A 40 -12.66 12.18 -8.36
C SER A 40 -12.44 13.67 -8.63
N SER A 41 -13.55 14.42 -8.67
CA SER A 41 -13.51 15.89 -8.61
C SER A 41 -13.32 16.42 -7.18
N LYS A 42 -13.40 15.56 -6.17
CA LYS A 42 -13.24 15.92 -4.76
C LYS A 42 -11.80 15.67 -4.29
N PRO A 43 -11.25 16.51 -3.39
CA PRO A 43 -9.90 16.32 -2.86
C PRO A 43 -9.83 15.06 -1.97
N SER A 44 -8.62 14.52 -1.77
CA SER A 44 -8.39 13.37 -0.88
C SER A 44 -8.89 13.61 0.55
N THR A 45 -8.77 14.84 1.04
CA THR A 45 -9.25 15.25 2.37
C THR A 45 -10.77 15.14 2.54
N HIS A 46 -11.57 15.28 1.47
CA HIS A 46 -13.01 15.04 1.54
C HIS A 46 -13.32 13.60 1.97
N TYR A 47 -12.57 12.64 1.42
CA TYR A 47 -12.73 11.22 1.76
C TYR A 47 -12.18 10.91 3.15
N ALA A 48 -11.12 11.61 3.58
CA ALA A 48 -10.63 11.52 4.95
C ALA A 48 -11.75 11.83 5.95
N ASP A 49 -12.39 12.98 5.81
CA ASP A 49 -13.47 13.39 6.72
C ASP A 49 -14.67 12.44 6.61
N LEU A 50 -15.07 12.04 5.39
CA LEU A 50 -16.16 11.09 5.18
C LEU A 50 -15.93 9.75 5.90
N TYR A 51 -14.74 9.16 5.75
CA TYR A 51 -14.42 7.87 6.37
C TYR A 51 -14.27 7.98 7.88
N PHE A 52 -13.71 9.08 8.37
CA PHE A 52 -13.59 9.34 9.81
C PHE A 52 -14.96 9.51 10.48
N ASP A 53 -15.83 10.36 9.91
CA ASP A 53 -17.17 10.62 10.44
C ASP A 53 -18.04 9.35 10.51
N ASN A 54 -17.82 8.43 9.57
CA ASN A 54 -18.50 7.14 9.51
C ASN A 54 -17.75 6.01 10.24
N LYS A 55 -16.64 6.32 10.93
CA LYS A 55 -15.83 5.38 11.73
C LYS A 55 -15.34 4.17 10.91
N VAL A 56 -14.94 4.42 9.66
CA VAL A 56 -14.37 3.40 8.77
C VAL A 56 -12.89 3.22 9.12
N GLU A 57 -12.65 2.44 10.18
CA GLU A 57 -11.32 2.06 10.64
C GLU A 57 -10.55 1.25 9.58
N SER A 58 -9.22 1.13 9.74
CA SER A 58 -8.32 0.47 8.79
C SER A 58 -8.34 1.04 7.36
N THR A 59 -8.92 2.23 7.17
CA THR A 59 -8.90 2.90 5.86
C THR A 59 -7.45 3.15 5.43
N HIS A 60 -7.11 2.68 4.23
CA HIS A 60 -5.76 2.75 3.68
C HIS A 60 -5.63 3.76 2.55
N ILE A 61 -4.54 4.51 2.58
CA ILE A 61 -4.14 5.45 1.54
C ILE A 61 -3.05 4.79 0.72
N ILE A 62 -3.20 4.72 -0.60
CA ILE A 62 -2.18 4.14 -1.48
C ILE A 62 -1.65 5.23 -2.42
N LEU A 63 -0.35 5.52 -2.32
CA LEU A 63 0.36 6.42 -3.23
C LEU A 63 0.78 5.65 -4.48
N LEU A 64 0.04 5.78 -5.58
CA LEU A 64 0.18 4.93 -6.76
C LEU A 64 1.43 5.25 -7.59
N ASP A 65 1.92 6.48 -7.56
CA ASP A 65 3.22 6.91 -8.10
C ASP A 65 4.31 7.00 -7.00
N GLY A 66 4.04 6.38 -5.84
CA GLY A 66 4.94 6.31 -4.70
C GLY A 66 5.39 7.69 -4.24
N ARG A 67 6.71 7.92 -4.29
CA ARG A 67 7.33 9.20 -3.90
C ARG A 67 7.89 9.99 -5.08
N ALA A 68 7.55 9.61 -6.32
CA ALA A 68 8.04 10.28 -7.51
C ALA A 68 7.33 11.62 -7.77
N ASN A 69 6.15 11.83 -7.17
CA ASN A 69 5.32 13.01 -7.37
C ASN A 69 5.06 13.75 -6.05
N GLU A 70 5.38 15.03 -5.99
CA GLU A 70 5.22 15.86 -4.79
C GLU A 70 3.73 16.10 -4.45
N ASP A 71 2.86 16.28 -5.44
CA ASP A 71 1.42 16.46 -5.22
C ASP A 71 0.79 15.21 -4.59
N THR A 72 1.22 14.01 -4.99
CA THR A 72 0.78 12.76 -4.33
C THR A 72 1.22 12.70 -2.88
N ILE A 73 2.48 13.01 -2.59
CA ILE A 73 3.02 13.04 -1.22
C ILE A 73 2.24 14.06 -0.37
N ASN A 74 1.97 15.25 -0.93
CA ASN A 74 1.23 16.32 -0.27
C ASN A 74 -0.21 15.90 0.00
N ALA A 75 -0.91 15.34 -0.99
CA ALA A 75 -2.28 14.86 -0.84
C ALA A 75 -2.40 13.73 0.20
N GLY A 76 -1.46 12.78 0.22
CA GLY A 76 -1.40 11.74 1.25
C GLY A 76 -1.12 12.31 2.64
N THR A 77 -0.17 13.24 2.75
CA THR A 77 0.15 13.93 4.01
C THR A 77 -1.06 14.68 4.55
N GLN A 78 -1.81 15.39 3.68
CA GLN A 78 -3.01 16.12 4.09
C GLN A 78 -4.11 15.18 4.64
N VAL A 79 -4.28 13.98 4.07
CA VAL A 79 -5.23 12.99 4.62
C VAL A 79 -4.82 12.56 6.03
N LEU A 80 -3.55 12.21 6.23
CA LEU A 80 -3.04 11.82 7.55
C LEU A 80 -3.20 12.93 8.60
N GLN A 81 -2.94 14.18 8.20
CA GLN A 81 -3.03 15.34 9.09
C GLN A 81 -4.48 15.73 9.43
N ARG A 82 -5.48 15.30 8.65
CA ARG A 82 -6.89 15.53 9.00
C ARG A 82 -7.28 14.79 10.28
N HIS A 83 -6.91 13.51 10.35
CA HIS A 83 -7.21 12.65 11.49
C HIS A 83 -5.99 11.80 11.87
N PRO A 84 -5.01 12.38 12.59
CA PRO A 84 -3.79 11.67 12.97
C PRO A 84 -4.07 10.41 13.77
N GLY A 85 -3.44 9.31 13.38
CA GLY A 85 -3.59 8.00 14.01
C GLY A 85 -4.79 7.18 13.50
N PHE A 86 -5.52 7.66 12.49
CA PHE A 86 -6.68 6.94 11.94
C PHE A 86 -6.32 6.13 10.68
N PHE A 87 -5.67 6.76 9.69
CA PHE A 87 -5.43 6.16 8.37
C PHE A 87 -4.10 5.41 8.28
N GLN A 88 -4.10 4.31 7.52
CA GLN A 88 -2.89 3.59 7.13
C GLN A 88 -2.34 4.18 5.82
N ILE A 89 -1.05 4.01 5.54
CA ILE A 89 -0.46 4.51 4.29
C ILE A 89 0.53 3.55 3.64
N GLY A 90 0.42 3.39 2.33
CA GLY A 90 1.26 2.55 1.48
C GLY A 90 1.67 3.26 0.17
N GLY A 91 2.54 2.60 -0.59
CA GLY A 91 3.08 3.12 -1.85
C GLY A 91 4.44 3.80 -1.66
N GLY A 92 5.51 3.15 -2.16
CA GLY A 92 6.88 3.66 -2.03
C GLY A 92 7.45 3.67 -0.60
N ILE A 93 6.88 2.85 0.29
CA ILE A 93 7.37 2.66 1.66
C ILE A 93 8.70 1.91 1.66
N SER A 94 9.62 2.34 2.53
CA SER A 94 10.88 1.64 2.83
C SER A 94 11.34 1.93 4.25
N SER A 95 12.35 1.19 4.71
CA SER A 95 13.04 1.45 5.99
C SER A 95 13.64 2.85 6.11
N LYS A 96 13.76 3.61 5.00
CA LYS A 96 14.27 4.99 5.02
C LYS A 96 13.19 6.03 5.34
N ASN A 97 11.92 5.68 5.14
CA ASN A 97 10.83 6.66 5.21
C ASN A 97 9.65 6.27 6.10
N CYS A 98 9.56 5.04 6.61
CA CYS A 98 8.37 4.63 7.35
C CYS A 98 8.13 5.48 8.61
N GLN A 99 9.19 5.85 9.34
CA GLN A 99 9.09 6.70 10.51
C GLN A 99 8.59 8.12 10.17
N GLU A 100 8.95 8.65 9.00
CA GLU A 100 8.45 9.95 8.52
C GLU A 100 6.91 9.92 8.41
N TRP A 101 6.37 8.85 7.82
CA TRP A 101 4.92 8.69 7.64
C TRP A 101 4.17 8.49 8.95
N LEU A 102 4.75 7.73 9.89
CA LEU A 102 4.21 7.61 11.24
C LEU A 102 4.19 8.98 11.95
N ASN A 103 5.26 9.76 11.84
CA ASN A 103 5.33 11.10 12.43
C ASN A 103 4.32 12.08 11.78
N LYS A 104 3.96 11.86 10.52
CA LYS A 104 2.91 12.61 9.80
C LYS A 104 1.49 12.19 10.19
N GLY A 105 1.32 11.18 11.04
CA GLY A 105 0.02 10.77 11.57
C GLY A 105 -0.52 9.45 11.00
N ALA A 106 0.28 8.64 10.29
CA ALA A 106 -0.14 7.30 9.90
C ALA A 106 -0.37 6.40 11.13
N SER A 107 -1.47 5.65 11.13
CA SER A 107 -1.76 4.65 12.16
C SER A 107 -0.84 3.45 12.01
N LYS A 108 -0.67 2.97 10.77
CA LYS A 108 0.22 1.90 10.33
C LYS A 108 0.81 2.20 8.95
N ILE A 109 1.87 1.49 8.63
CA ILE A 109 2.59 1.54 7.37
C ILE A 109 2.32 0.26 6.59
N ILE A 110 1.94 0.42 5.31
CA ILE A 110 1.63 -0.69 4.41
C ILE A 110 2.86 -1.00 3.57
N VAL A 111 3.41 -2.19 3.77
CA VAL A 111 4.61 -2.69 3.10
C VAL A 111 4.18 -3.53 1.90
N THR A 112 4.71 -3.17 0.72
CA THR A 112 4.37 -3.80 -0.56
C THR A 112 5.63 -4.41 -1.20
N SER A 113 6.16 -3.82 -2.26
CA SER A 113 7.24 -4.39 -3.08
C SER A 113 8.63 -4.28 -2.46
N THR A 114 8.84 -3.44 -1.43
CA THR A 114 10.19 -3.21 -0.86
C THR A 114 10.78 -4.45 -0.18
N VAL A 115 9.94 -5.42 0.21
CA VAL A 115 10.38 -6.71 0.80
C VAL A 115 10.60 -7.79 -0.26
N PHE A 116 10.70 -7.40 -1.53
CA PHE A 116 11.07 -8.29 -2.62
C PHE A 116 12.24 -7.68 -3.40
N ASN A 117 13.21 -8.52 -3.80
CA ASN A 117 14.23 -8.09 -4.74
C ASN A 117 13.69 -8.08 -6.19
N SER A 118 14.53 -7.62 -7.13
CA SER A 118 14.18 -7.62 -8.56
C SER A 118 13.86 -9.00 -9.12
N ASP A 119 14.35 -10.07 -8.49
CA ASP A 119 14.11 -11.47 -8.87
C ASP A 119 12.82 -12.05 -8.30
N GLY A 120 12.15 -11.32 -7.41
CA GLY A 120 10.91 -11.75 -6.76
C GLY A 120 11.16 -12.66 -5.55
N GLU A 121 12.36 -12.60 -4.96
CA GLU A 121 12.66 -13.28 -3.71
C GLU A 121 12.32 -12.38 -2.52
N PHE A 122 11.68 -12.97 -1.51
CA PHE A 122 11.32 -12.27 -0.29
C PHE A 122 12.55 -11.96 0.59
N LEU A 123 12.68 -10.69 0.96
CA LEU A 123 13.80 -10.14 1.73
C LEU A 123 13.43 -10.05 3.22
N TRP A 124 13.69 -11.11 3.97
CA TRP A 124 13.42 -11.17 5.41
C TRP A 124 14.16 -10.08 6.20
N ASP A 125 15.40 -9.77 5.82
CA ASP A 125 16.19 -8.73 6.50
C ASP A 125 15.63 -7.32 6.31
N GLU A 126 15.03 -7.03 5.14
CA GLU A 126 14.35 -5.74 4.92
C GLU A 126 13.07 -5.67 5.75
N LEU A 127 12.32 -6.78 5.86
CA LEU A 127 11.15 -6.85 6.74
C LEU A 127 11.53 -6.65 8.22
N ASN A 128 12.60 -7.30 8.69
CA ASN A 128 13.15 -7.09 10.03
C ASN A 128 13.50 -5.61 10.27
N THR A 129 14.20 -5.00 9.31
CA THR A 129 14.60 -3.59 9.39
C THR A 129 13.39 -2.66 9.45
N LEU A 130 12.36 -2.93 8.64
CA LEU A 130 11.09 -2.19 8.69
C LEU A 130 10.38 -2.38 10.03
N PHE A 131 10.30 -3.62 10.50
CA PHE A 131 9.68 -3.93 11.79
C PHE A 131 10.29 -3.10 12.92
N ASP A 132 11.62 -3.11 13.04
CA ASP A 132 12.31 -2.37 14.08
C ASP A 132 12.10 -0.86 13.95
N LYS A 133 12.23 -0.32 12.72
CA LYS A 133 12.14 1.12 12.48
C LYS A 133 10.75 1.68 12.59
N CYS A 134 9.71 0.92 12.24
CA CYS A 134 8.35 1.42 12.25
C CYS A 134 7.66 1.20 13.61
N GLY A 135 8.35 0.60 14.60
CA GLY A 135 7.82 0.40 15.95
C GLY A 135 7.09 -0.92 16.16
N GLY A 136 7.44 -1.94 15.37
CA GLY A 136 7.04 -3.33 15.55
C GLY A 136 5.65 -3.70 15.02
N ARG A 137 5.17 -4.84 15.52
CA ARG A 137 4.02 -5.59 14.96
C ARG A 137 2.76 -4.76 14.71
N GLY A 138 2.39 -3.89 15.65
CA GLY A 138 1.16 -3.09 15.57
C GLY A 138 1.23 -1.91 14.59
N LYS A 139 2.36 -1.72 13.91
CA LYS A 139 2.61 -0.60 12.98
C LYS A 139 2.80 -1.02 11.54
N LEU A 140 2.82 -2.32 11.25
CA LEU A 140 2.95 -2.83 9.90
C LEU A 140 1.65 -3.47 9.42
N VAL A 141 1.35 -3.23 8.16
CA VAL A 141 0.41 -4.02 7.35
C VAL A 141 1.20 -4.60 6.20
N LEU A 142 1.05 -5.90 5.95
CA LEU A 142 1.67 -6.55 4.80
C LEU A 142 0.64 -6.63 3.67
N ASP A 143 0.91 -5.94 2.58
CA ASP A 143 0.10 -5.97 1.37
C ASP A 143 0.64 -7.05 0.42
N LEU A 144 -0.15 -8.10 0.25
CA LEU A 144 0.14 -9.25 -0.58
C LEU A 144 -0.81 -9.25 -1.77
N SER A 145 -0.35 -8.67 -2.87
CA SER A 145 -0.99 -8.77 -4.19
C SER A 145 -0.77 -10.17 -4.76
N CYS A 146 -1.84 -10.92 -5.04
CA CYS A 146 -1.77 -12.36 -5.28
C CYS A 146 -2.53 -12.80 -6.53
N LYS A 147 -1.87 -13.58 -7.39
CA LYS A 147 -2.48 -14.15 -8.60
C LYS A 147 -2.55 -15.66 -8.52
N LYS A 148 -3.65 -16.25 -8.99
CA LYS A 148 -3.77 -17.69 -9.11
C LYS A 148 -2.88 -18.19 -10.25
N HIS A 149 -1.98 -19.11 -9.96
CA HIS A 149 -1.06 -19.73 -10.91
C HIS A 149 -0.95 -21.23 -10.61
N ASN A 150 -1.24 -22.07 -11.61
CA ASN A 150 -1.20 -23.54 -11.50
C ASN A 150 -1.98 -24.12 -10.31
N GLY A 151 -3.13 -23.50 -9.96
CA GLY A 151 -3.97 -23.93 -8.86
C GLY A 151 -3.62 -23.33 -7.50
N GLU A 152 -2.47 -22.67 -7.37
CA GLU A 152 -1.98 -22.04 -6.15
C GLU A 152 -2.14 -20.51 -6.23
N TRP A 153 -2.19 -19.83 -5.07
CA TRP A 153 -2.11 -18.36 -5.01
C TRP A 153 -0.68 -17.94 -4.73
N VAL A 154 -0.12 -17.13 -5.62
CA VAL A 154 1.27 -16.68 -5.57
C VAL A 154 1.30 -15.17 -5.52
N VAL A 155 2.11 -14.61 -4.61
CA VAL A 155 2.31 -13.17 -4.53
C VAL A 155 2.97 -12.70 -5.82
N CYS A 156 2.49 -11.58 -6.35
CA CYS A 156 3.04 -10.93 -7.53
C CYS A 156 3.45 -9.50 -7.22
N MET A 157 4.41 -9.03 -7.98
CA MET A 157 4.96 -7.68 -7.90
C MET A 157 5.05 -7.07 -9.29
N ASN A 158 5.57 -5.83 -9.36
CA ASN A 158 5.73 -5.08 -10.60
C ASN A 158 4.42 -5.02 -11.39
N LYS A 159 3.37 -4.47 -10.76
CA LYS A 159 2.08 -4.25 -11.42
C LYS A 159 1.49 -5.56 -11.99
N TRP A 160 1.53 -6.64 -11.19
CA TRP A 160 1.02 -7.98 -11.53
C TRP A 160 1.76 -8.73 -12.66
N THR A 161 2.89 -8.21 -13.14
CA THR A 161 3.63 -8.79 -14.26
C THR A 161 4.66 -9.84 -13.83
N LYS A 162 5.09 -9.82 -12.56
CA LYS A 162 6.10 -10.75 -12.04
C LYS A 162 5.55 -11.57 -10.88
N LEU A 163 5.52 -12.89 -11.02
CA LEU A 163 5.29 -13.80 -9.90
C LEU A 163 6.55 -13.84 -9.02
N THR A 164 6.35 -13.85 -7.71
CA THR A 164 7.39 -14.03 -6.70
C THR A 164 7.54 -15.52 -6.35
N ASN A 165 8.52 -15.85 -5.50
CA ASN A 165 8.63 -17.20 -4.94
C ASN A 165 7.71 -17.44 -3.72
N LEU A 166 6.89 -16.45 -3.34
CA LEU A 166 6.08 -16.50 -2.13
C LEU A 166 4.67 -17.01 -2.46
N LYS A 167 4.37 -18.26 -2.07
CA LYS A 167 3.05 -18.87 -2.21
C LYS A 167 2.24 -18.67 -0.93
N LEU A 168 0.97 -18.33 -1.06
CA LEU A 168 0.09 -18.23 0.10
C LEU A 168 -0.12 -19.61 0.73
N SER A 169 0.23 -19.74 2.00
CA SER A 169 0.00 -20.94 2.81
C SER A 169 -0.20 -20.55 4.27
N LEU A 170 -0.75 -21.47 5.09
CA LEU A 170 -0.92 -21.24 6.52
C LEU A 170 0.42 -20.93 7.20
N GLU A 171 1.46 -21.68 6.86
CA GLU A 171 2.81 -21.53 7.41
C GLU A 171 3.40 -20.15 7.09
N LEU A 172 3.16 -19.66 5.87
CA LEU A 172 3.57 -18.31 5.49
C LEU A 172 2.86 -17.26 6.36
N PHE A 173 1.54 -17.35 6.48
CA PHE A 173 0.78 -16.39 7.28
C PHE A 173 1.18 -16.42 8.75
N GLN A 174 1.44 -17.60 9.32
CA GLN A 174 1.94 -17.72 10.69
C GLN A 174 3.28 -17.01 10.86
N LYS A 175 4.22 -17.22 9.94
CA LYS A 175 5.53 -16.57 9.96
C LYS A 175 5.43 -15.05 9.79
N LEU A 176 4.61 -14.59 8.86
CA LEU A 176 4.42 -13.14 8.62
C LEU A 176 3.65 -12.45 9.76
N ALA A 177 2.78 -13.17 10.48
CA ALA A 177 2.01 -12.63 11.61
C ALA A 177 2.87 -12.30 12.84
N GLU A 178 4.14 -12.73 12.87
CA GLU A 178 5.14 -12.26 13.83
C GLU A 178 5.49 -10.78 13.59
N TYR A 179 5.36 -10.31 12.35
CA TYR A 179 5.77 -8.97 11.90
C TYR A 179 4.62 -7.96 11.77
N CYS A 180 3.39 -8.44 11.55
CA CYS A 180 2.21 -7.60 11.46
C CYS A 180 1.02 -8.18 12.23
N ASP A 181 0.05 -7.34 12.54
CA ASP A 181 -1.26 -7.74 13.06
C ASP A 181 -2.37 -7.63 12.02
N GLU A 182 -2.02 -7.26 10.77
CA GLU A 182 -2.96 -7.02 9.68
C GLU A 182 -2.31 -7.36 8.33
N PHE A 183 -3.10 -8.00 7.47
CA PHE A 183 -2.76 -8.30 6.09
C PHE A 183 -3.76 -7.60 5.17
N LEU A 184 -3.26 -6.95 4.13
CA LEU A 184 -4.05 -6.48 3.01
C LEU A 184 -3.85 -7.46 1.86
N ILE A 185 -4.88 -8.21 1.48
CA ILE A 185 -4.78 -9.21 0.40
C ILE A 185 -5.47 -8.65 -0.84
N HIS A 186 -4.68 -8.38 -1.88
CA HIS A 186 -5.15 -7.86 -3.16
C HIS A 186 -5.15 -8.95 -4.22
#